data_AF-A0A9D8VJR7-F1
#
_entry.id   AF-A0A9D8VJR7-F1
#
_cell.length_a   1.000
_cell.length_b   1.000
_cell.length_c   1.000
_cell.angle_alpha   90.00
_cell.angle_beta   90.00
_cell.angle_gamma   90.00
#
_symmetry.space_group_name_H-M   'P 1'
#
loop_
_entity.id
_entity.type
_entity.pdbx_description
1 polymer ?
#
loop_
_entity_poly.entity_id
_entity_poly.type
_entity_poly.pdbx_seq_one_letter_code
_entity_poly.pdbx_strand_id
1 'polypeptide(L)' 'MLDREQFGSLLEAKTLIELWRQQYNKEHPHGSLAYRTPAEFAQSLNLKPAPILA' A
#
# COMPACT_ATOMS: atom_id res chain seq x y z
N MET A 1 -1.18 19.15 -11.72
CA MET A 1 -1.00 18.23 -12.86
C MET A 1 -0.94 16.83 -12.27
N LEU A 2 -1.69 15.85 -12.79
CA LEU A 2 -1.58 14.46 -12.34
C LEU A 2 -0.71 13.71 -13.34
N ASP A 3 0.44 13.24 -12.87
CA ASP A 3 1.29 12.34 -13.66
C ASP A 3 0.67 10.95 -13.70
N ARG A 4 0.77 10.30 -14.87
CA ARG A 4 0.25 8.95 -15.10
C ARG A 4 1.40 8.07 -15.54
N GLU A 5 1.52 6.91 -14.90
CA GLU A 5 2.47 5.88 -15.29
C GLU A 5 1.80 4.88 -16.25
N GLN A 6 2.49 4.53 -17.34
CA GLN A 6 2.04 3.52 -18.30
C GLN A 6 2.92 2.28 -18.17
N PHE A 7 2.31 1.13 -17.89
CA PHE A 7 3.01 -0.16 -17.82
C PHE A 7 3.08 -0.82 -19.19
N GLY A 8 4.18 -1.52 -19.47
CA GLY A 8 4.39 -2.30 -20.68
C GLY A 8 3.78 -3.71 -20.63
N SER A 9 3.46 -4.23 -19.45
CA SER A 9 2.78 -5.53 -19.30
C SER A 9 1.94 -5.66 -18.03
N LEU A 10 1.03 -6.64 -18.00
CA LEU A 10 0.25 -6.97 -16.79
C LEU A 10 1.16 -7.48 -15.65
N LEU A 11 2.23 -8.21 -15.99
CA LEU A 11 3.17 -8.73 -15.00
C LEU A 11 3.90 -7.58 -14.30
N GLU A 12 4.44 -6.65 -15.08
CA GLU A 12 5.09 -5.44 -14.58
C GLU A 12 4.16 -4.63 -13.68
N ALA A 13 2.93 -4.37 -14.13
CA ALA A 13 1.93 -3.64 -13.36
C ALA A 13 1.67 -4.31 -12.00
N LYS A 14 1.47 -5.63 -11.97
CA LYS A 14 1.27 -6.38 -10.72
C LYS A 14 2.47 -6.27 -9.78
N THR A 15 3.68 -6.42 -10.31
CA THR A 15 4.90 -6.37 -9.50
C THR A 15 5.11 -4.97 -8.91
N LEU A 16 5.01 -3.91 -9.71
CA LEU A 16 5.25 -2.54 -9.26
C LEU A 16 4.15 -2.06 -8.30
N ILE A 17 2.89 -2.35 -8.58
CA ILE A 17 1.78 -1.99 -7.68
C ILE A 17 1.91 -2.69 -6.34
N GLU A 18 2.30 -3.97 -6.32
CA GLU A 18 2.48 -4.69 -5.06
C GLU A 18 3.66 -4.15 -4.25
N LEU A 19 4.77 -3.83 -4.89
CA LEU A 19 5.91 -3.18 -4.24
C LEU A 19 5.49 -1.83 -3.64
N TRP A 20 4.81 -1.00 -4.43
CA TRP A 20 4.32 0.30 -3.99
C TRP A 20 3.34 0.17 -2.83
N ARG A 21 2.39 -0.77 -2.89
CA ARG A 21 1.42 -1.04 -1.83
C ARG A 21 2.12 -1.38 -0.51
N GLN A 22 3.17 -2.21 -0.56
CA GLN A 22 3.93 -2.58 0.63
C GLN A 22 4.67 -1.39 1.24
N GLN A 23 5.33 -0.57 0.41
CA GLN A 23 6.06 0.62 0.87
C GLN A 23 5.08 1.66 1.44
N TYR A 24 4.01 1.98 0.71
CA TYR A 24 3.00 2.94 1.14
C TYR A 24 2.40 2.57 2.49
N ASN A 25 2.00 1.31 2.66
CA ASN A 25 1.39 0.85 3.91
C ASN A 25 2.35 0.87 5.11
N LYS A 26 3.67 0.79 4.89
CA LYS A 26 4.68 0.71 5.97
C LYS A 26 5.35 2.04 6.28
N GLU A 27 5.45 2.94 5.32
CA GLU A 27 6.36 4.09 5.40
C GLU A 27 5.65 5.44 5.33
N HIS A 28 4.36 5.49 4.99
CA HIS A 28 3.64 6.75 4.79
C HIS A 28 2.65 7.03 5.93
N PRO A 29 3.01 7.91 6.89
CA PRO A 29 2.08 8.39 7.91
C PRO A 29 0.94 9.21 7.30
N HIS A 30 -0.27 9.02 7.83
CA HIS A 30 -1.43 9.77 7.38
C HIS A 30 -2.06 10.58 8.54
N GLY A 31 -2.35 11.86 8.30
CA GLY A 31 -2.89 12.75 9.34
C GLY A 31 -4.24 12.28 9.92
N SER A 32 -5.13 11.73 9.08
CA SER A 32 -6.41 11.15 9.55
C SER A 32 -6.23 9.86 10.36
N LEU A 33 -5.05 9.22 10.31
CA LEU A 33 -4.69 8.06 11.11
C LEU A 33 -3.87 8.47 12.35
N ALA A 34 -3.98 9.72 12.79
CA ALA A 34 -3.19 10.29 13.89
C ALA A 34 -1.68 10.16 13.65
N TYR A 35 -1.23 10.41 12.41
CA TYR A 35 0.16 10.28 11.98
C TYR A 35 0.74 8.86 12.10
N ARG A 36 -0.13 7.85 12.03
CA ARG A 36 0.28 6.45 11.86
C ARG A 36 0.28 6.07 10.40
N THR A 37 1.12 5.10 10.06
CA THR A 37 1.06 4.40 8.78
C THR A 37 -0.18 3.50 8.73
N PRO A 38 -0.67 3.13 7.53
CA PRO A 38 -1.77 2.19 7.41
C PRO A 38 -1.52 0.86 8.15
N ALA A 39 -0.29 0.35 8.15
CA ALA A 39 0.07 -0.88 8.85
C ALA A 39 -0.02 -0.74 10.37
N GLU A 40 0.51 0.36 10.94
CA GLU A 40 0.42 0.64 12.38
C GLU A 40 -1.04 0.84 12.82
N PHE A 41 -1.83 1.53 12.00
CA PHE A 41 -3.25 1.71 12.27
C PHE A 41 -3.99 0.37 12.26
N ALA A 42 -3.77 -0.49 11.25
CA ALA A 42 -4.36 -1.82 11.19
C ALA A 42 -3.96 -2.68 12.40
N GLN A 43 -2.70 -2.61 12.83
CA GLN A 43 -2.22 -3.30 14.03
C GLN A 43 -2.95 -2.80 15.29
N SER A 44 -3.19 -1.50 15.41
CA SER A 44 -3.94 -0.93 16.55
C SER A 44 -5.41 -1.37 16.59
N LEU A 45 -5.97 -1.80 15.46
CA LEU A 45 -7.32 -2.33 15.35
C LEU A 45 -7.38 -3.86 15.47
N ASN A 46 -6.25 -4.53 15.73
CA ASN A 46 -6.12 -5.99 15.67
C ASN A 46 -6.60 -6.58 14.33
N LEU A 47 -6.54 -5.80 13.24
CA LEU A 47 -6.89 -6.27 11.91
C LEU A 47 -5.78 -7.20 11.42
N LYS A 48 -6.13 -8.47 11.21
CA LYS A 48 -5.22 -9.41 10.55
C LYS A 48 -4.97 -8.90 9.13
N PRO A 49 -3.72 -9.00 8.63
CA PRO A 49 -3.45 -8.65 7.24
C PRO A 49 -4.38 -9.47 6.35
N ALA A 50 -5.06 -8.79 5.42
CA ALA A 50 -5.91 -9.47 4.45
C ALA A 50 -5.08 -10.52 3.71
N PRO A 51 -5.61 -11.75 3.52
CA PRO A 51 -4.88 -12.79 2.81
C PRO A 51 -4.55 -12.28 1.41
N ILE A 52 -3.28 -12.40 1.02
CA ILE A 52 -2.86 -12.20 -0.36
C ILE A 52 -3.58 -13.29 -1.15
N LEU A 53 -4.51 -12.90 -2.04
CA LEU A 53 -5.12 -13.83 -2.98
C LEU A 53 -4.00 -14.34 -3.88
N ALA A 54 -3.56 -15.58 -3.63
CA ALA A 54 -2.63 -16.33 -4.47
C ALA A 54 -3.37 -16.92 -5.67
#